data_AF-A0A421E5Q5-F1
#
_entry.id   AF-A0A421E5Q5-F1
#
_cell.length_a   1.000
_cell.length_b   1.000
_cell.length_c   1.000
_cell.angle_alpha   90.00
_cell.angle_beta   90.00
_cell.angle_gamma   90.00
#
_symmetry.space_group_name_H-M   'P 1'
#
loop_
_entity.id
_entity.type
_entity.pdbx_description
1 polymer ?
#
loop_
_entity_poly.entity_id
_entity_poly.type
_entity_poly.pdbx_seq_one_letter_code
_entity_poly.pdbx_strand_id
1 'polypeptide(L)'
;MRTQLLTGLVCLLLVCASPVALGVGSGLPERGSAGGDSSIGVEYAIDREPNQTGHVRVTATIDRPRHVTGLSVRTPAEATVHRADGLQSNGDRWRLSGAARTARLTYTVPVGLSTAFGQRTADTHNWTLLARQEVSLRARWRWHVGPRPTWNESLALAPGQSGVAGRTAAYIGPHGTETKTVDGDRITLIVPAASELRPDRDAILDSISHAKRASTAGRDHDHIRVFVAPNELASGGYAPSNGEPDVIVNAGEPVRSPVNVWVHEYRHTRQTFEATPEMVWLEEGSADYHTAALTYTAGDIGQDRFRDRVTTERYETADLTRPDSWDGPGPQYHKGTRVVAAIDARLRQTTDGRRTFEAVLGRLMQQDDRVTLALFAETVSAVAGTDLDAFVRRAVTGDAPSVPMDALIDLSPRRSGSADTTERPMNAAPALERATTATSAGDRSGAGVGTARPVTDRHGEWTVLGTLGMLTVVLVSRQRRLERP
;
A
#
# COMPACT_ATOMS: atom_id res chain seq x y z
N MET A 1 11.71 -4.80 63.97
CA MET A 1 11.32 -3.41 63.64
C MET A 1 12.59 -2.60 63.44
N ARG A 2 12.75 -2.10 62.21
CA ARG A 2 13.91 -1.49 61.53
C ARG A 2 13.23 -0.58 60.48
N THR A 3 13.64 0.61 60.05
CA THR A 3 14.87 1.42 60.16
C THR A 3 14.51 2.81 59.62
N GLN A 4 15.34 3.82 59.93
CA GLN A 4 15.36 5.18 59.37
C GLN A 4 15.54 5.22 57.84
N LEU A 5 15.28 6.40 57.21
CA LEU A 5 16.11 6.94 56.11
C LEU A 5 15.87 8.45 55.86
N LEU A 6 17.01 9.15 55.67
CA LEU A 6 17.31 10.56 55.40
C LEU A 6 16.99 10.98 53.93
N THR A 7 16.55 12.20 53.59
CA THR A 7 17.21 13.54 53.42
C THR A 7 17.96 13.79 52.08
N GLY A 8 17.65 14.94 51.43
CA GLY A 8 18.46 15.66 50.41
C GLY A 8 17.58 16.36 49.36
N LEU A 9 17.19 17.64 49.47
CA LEU A 9 17.90 18.95 49.35
C LEU A 9 18.46 19.26 47.95
N VAL A 10 17.87 20.26 47.29
CA VAL A 10 18.23 20.88 46.00
C VAL A 10 18.57 22.36 46.26
N CYS A 11 19.66 22.88 45.67
CA CYS A 11 20.03 24.30 45.73
C CYS A 11 20.69 24.82 44.43
N LEU A 12 20.23 26.02 44.02
CA LEU A 12 20.84 27.16 43.29
C LEU A 12 21.61 26.94 41.95
N LEU A 13 21.25 27.57 40.81
CA LEU A 13 21.25 29.00 40.37
C LEU A 13 22.61 29.60 39.96
N LEU A 14 22.68 30.13 38.73
CA LEU A 14 23.42 31.33 38.20
C LEU A 14 23.59 31.17 36.66
N VAL A 15 23.54 32.15 35.75
CA VAL A 15 23.17 33.58 35.66
C VAL A 15 23.30 33.96 34.16
N CYS A 16 22.48 34.88 33.64
CA CYS A 16 22.92 36.05 32.82
C CYS A 16 21.76 36.79 32.11
N ALA A 17 21.96 38.09 32.02
CA ALA A 17 21.03 39.18 31.75
C ALA A 17 20.53 39.33 30.29
N SER A 18 19.39 40.03 30.16
CA SER A 18 18.79 40.51 28.90
C SER A 18 19.54 41.71 28.28
N PRO A 19 19.24 42.06 27.02
CA PRO A 19 18.56 43.35 26.83
C PRO A 19 17.34 43.30 25.87
N VAL A 20 16.65 44.43 25.85
CA VAL A 20 15.26 44.69 25.48
C VAL A 20 15.09 45.20 24.04
N ALA A 21 13.91 44.90 23.48
CA ALA A 21 13.14 45.59 22.42
C ALA A 21 13.61 45.51 20.95
N LEU A 22 12.72 45.02 20.07
CA LEU A 22 11.80 45.85 19.27
C LEU A 22 10.86 44.93 18.46
N GLY A 23 9.60 45.33 18.35
CA GLY A 23 8.51 44.51 17.82
C GLY A 23 8.60 44.21 16.33
N VAL A 24 8.18 43.01 15.96
CA VAL A 24 7.63 42.68 14.65
C VAL A 24 6.40 41.83 14.92
N GLY A 25 5.25 42.27 14.41
CA GLY A 25 3.95 41.66 14.69
C GLY A 25 3.95 40.17 14.36
N SER A 26 3.51 39.37 15.34
CA SER A 26 3.22 37.95 15.18
C SER A 26 1.99 37.80 14.30
N GLY A 27 2.17 37.91 12.98
CA GLY A 27 1.24 37.36 12.02
C GLY A 27 1.17 35.86 12.26
N LEU A 28 0.00 35.37 12.66
CA LEU A 28 -0.35 33.96 12.59
C LEU A 28 0.06 33.43 11.21
N PRO A 29 0.70 32.25 11.09
CA PRO A 29 0.87 31.66 9.78
C PRO A 29 -0.53 31.42 9.22
N GLU A 30 -0.90 32.18 8.19
CA GLU A 30 -2.01 31.83 7.31
C GLU A 30 -1.77 30.40 6.86
N ARG A 31 -2.55 29.47 7.44
CA ARG A 31 -2.77 28.17 6.82
C ARG A 31 -3.40 28.47 5.46
N GLY A 32 -2.57 28.47 4.43
CA GLY A 32 -2.99 28.43 3.05
C GLY A 32 -3.92 27.23 2.84
N SER A 33 -5.22 27.49 2.91
CA SER A 33 -6.30 26.57 2.60
C SER A 33 -6.34 26.36 1.09
N ALA A 34 -5.47 25.51 0.58
CA ALA A 34 -5.54 25.03 -0.81
C ALA A 34 -5.95 23.53 -0.90
N GLY A 35 -5.81 22.75 0.18
CA GLY A 35 -6.16 21.31 0.17
C GLY A 35 -7.52 20.94 0.76
N GLY A 36 -8.12 21.79 1.61
CA GLY A 36 -9.38 21.45 2.30
C GLY A 36 -10.64 21.54 1.42
N ASP A 37 -10.52 22.10 0.23
CA ASP A 37 -11.64 22.30 -0.69
C ASP A 37 -11.46 21.51 -1.99
N SER A 38 -10.68 20.41 -1.99
CA SER A 38 -10.52 19.51 -3.15
C SER A 38 -10.94 18.06 -2.88
N SER A 39 -11.19 17.68 -1.63
CA SER A 39 -11.56 16.30 -1.25
C SER A 39 -12.66 16.26 -0.21
N ILE A 40 -13.56 15.29 -0.33
CA ILE A 40 -14.49 14.93 0.73
C ILE A 40 -13.74 14.04 1.72
N GLY A 41 -13.58 14.51 2.95
CA GLY A 41 -12.89 13.75 4.00
C GLY A 41 -13.86 12.89 4.79
N VAL A 42 -13.48 11.64 5.07
CA VAL A 42 -14.19 10.78 6.02
C VAL A 42 -13.21 10.12 6.97
N GLU A 43 -13.48 10.25 8.26
CA GLU A 43 -12.78 9.55 9.33
C GLU A 43 -13.72 8.53 9.98
N TYR A 44 -13.27 7.29 10.10
CA TYR A 44 -13.99 6.21 10.77
C TYR A 44 -13.36 5.95 12.13
N ALA A 45 -13.99 6.46 13.20
CA ALA A 45 -13.59 6.15 14.57
C ALA A 45 -14.17 4.80 14.99
N ILE A 46 -13.29 3.82 15.25
CA ILE A 46 -13.65 2.45 15.59
C ILE A 46 -13.72 2.27 17.10
N ASP A 47 -14.84 1.76 17.57
CA ASP A 47 -15.13 1.44 18.96
C ASP A 47 -15.44 -0.06 19.07
N ARG A 48 -14.54 -0.79 19.75
CA ARG A 48 -14.71 -2.22 20.00
C ARG A 48 -15.66 -2.42 21.18
N GLU A 49 -16.57 -3.39 21.06
CA GLU A 49 -17.53 -3.74 22.12
C GLU A 49 -17.25 -5.16 22.64
N PRO A 50 -16.44 -5.34 23.70
CA PRO A 50 -15.92 -6.66 24.06
C PRO A 50 -16.96 -7.73 24.44
N ASN A 51 -18.16 -7.29 24.79
CA ASN A 51 -19.29 -8.16 25.16
C ASN A 51 -20.13 -8.58 23.94
N GLN A 52 -19.85 -8.05 22.75
CA GLN A 52 -20.53 -8.36 21.49
C GLN A 52 -19.50 -8.55 20.37
N THR A 53 -18.93 -9.75 20.30
CA THR A 53 -17.89 -10.07 19.33
C THR A 53 -18.42 -10.12 17.88
N GLY A 54 -17.51 -10.04 16.92
CA GLY A 54 -17.80 -10.06 15.49
C GLY A 54 -18.42 -8.75 14.99
N HIS A 55 -18.46 -7.71 15.81
CA HIS A 55 -19.06 -6.42 15.46
C HIS A 55 -18.25 -5.28 16.06
N VAL A 56 -18.23 -4.15 15.35
CA VAL A 56 -17.69 -2.90 15.89
C VAL A 56 -18.70 -1.78 15.75
N ARG A 57 -18.70 -0.85 16.71
CA ARG A 57 -19.37 0.43 16.55
C ARG A 57 -18.43 1.38 15.81
N VAL A 58 -18.95 2.02 14.79
CA VAL A 58 -18.22 2.98 13.96
C VAL A 58 -18.91 4.32 14.06
N THR A 59 -18.13 5.38 14.26
CA THR A 59 -18.60 6.75 14.06
C THR A 59 -17.87 7.33 12.85
N ALA A 60 -18.58 7.43 11.73
CA ALA A 60 -18.09 8.08 10.52
C ALA A 60 -18.34 9.59 10.62
N THR A 61 -17.27 10.39 10.58
CA THR A 61 -17.35 11.86 10.48
C THR A 61 -17.02 12.26 9.06
N ILE A 62 -17.95 12.98 8.41
CA ILE A 62 -17.86 13.37 7.00
C ILE A 62 -17.66 14.88 6.92
N ASP A 63 -16.60 15.32 6.25
CA ASP A 63 -16.30 16.72 5.95
C ASP A 63 -16.49 17.00 4.46
N ARG A 64 -17.48 17.84 4.15
CA ARG A 64 -17.89 18.21 2.79
C ARG A 64 -17.29 19.58 2.38
N PRO A 65 -16.50 19.62 1.29
CA PRO A 65 -16.08 20.85 0.62
C PRO A 65 -17.24 21.72 0.14
N ARG A 66 -17.01 23.03 -0.03
CA ARG A 66 -18.07 23.98 -0.39
C ARG A 66 -18.66 23.75 -1.79
N HIS A 67 -17.81 23.35 -2.73
CA HIS A 67 -18.19 23.16 -4.12
C HIS A 67 -18.93 21.81 -4.37
N VAL A 68 -19.04 20.94 -3.34
CA VAL A 68 -19.87 19.72 -3.36
C VAL A 68 -21.31 20.07 -2.96
N THR A 69 -22.22 20.06 -3.92
CA THR A 69 -23.62 20.50 -3.72
C THR A 69 -24.58 19.39 -3.36
N GLY A 70 -24.17 18.13 -3.50
CA GLY A 70 -24.92 16.97 -3.03
C GLY A 70 -23.99 15.87 -2.58
N LEU A 71 -24.28 15.28 -1.43
CA LEU A 71 -23.58 14.10 -0.92
C LEU A 71 -24.59 13.15 -0.29
N SER A 72 -24.48 11.87 -0.64
CA SER A 72 -25.22 10.80 0.00
C SER A 72 -24.32 9.59 0.22
N VAL A 73 -24.49 8.92 1.34
CA VAL A 73 -23.70 7.75 1.73
C VAL A 73 -24.63 6.57 2.01
N ARG A 74 -24.10 5.36 1.83
CA ARG A 74 -24.72 4.13 2.30
C ARG A 74 -23.74 3.44 3.24
N THR A 75 -24.24 2.85 4.32
CA THR A 75 -23.43 2.03 5.21
C THR A 75 -22.95 0.74 4.52
N PRO A 76 -21.97 0.05 5.10
CA PRO A 76 -21.70 -1.35 4.75
C PRO A 76 -22.96 -2.22 4.83
N ALA A 77 -22.90 -3.39 4.21
CA ALA A 77 -23.98 -4.38 4.34
C ALA A 77 -24.15 -4.79 5.82
N GLU A 78 -25.39 -5.11 6.21
CA GLU A 78 -25.73 -5.58 7.56
C GLU A 78 -25.43 -4.60 8.70
N ALA A 79 -25.08 -3.35 8.37
CA ALA A 79 -24.90 -2.31 9.37
C ALA A 79 -26.23 -1.85 9.97
N THR A 80 -26.25 -1.66 11.29
CA THR A 80 -27.37 -1.06 12.03
C THR A 80 -27.02 0.37 12.41
N VAL A 81 -27.76 1.34 11.88
CA VAL A 81 -27.54 2.78 12.19
C VAL A 81 -28.22 3.14 13.51
N HIS A 82 -27.45 3.74 14.41
CA HIS A 82 -27.90 4.19 15.73
C HIS A 82 -28.19 5.70 15.76
N ARG A 83 -27.36 6.48 15.06
CA ARG A 83 -27.43 7.95 15.08
C ARG A 83 -26.96 8.55 13.77
N ALA A 84 -27.64 9.60 13.32
CA ALA A 84 -27.36 10.30 12.08
C ALA A 84 -27.49 11.83 12.29
N ASP A 85 -26.39 12.50 12.62
CA ASP A 85 -26.36 13.94 12.83
C ASP A 85 -26.00 14.65 11.51
N GLY A 86 -26.84 15.59 11.06
CA GLY A 86 -26.63 16.29 9.78
C GLY A 86 -26.95 15.45 8.53
N LEU A 87 -27.55 14.28 8.72
CA LEU A 87 -27.94 13.34 7.67
C LEU A 87 -29.45 13.06 7.75
N GLN A 88 -30.10 13.00 6.59
CA GLN A 88 -31.50 12.58 6.46
C GLN A 88 -31.57 11.26 5.71
N SER A 89 -32.32 10.30 6.24
CA SER A 89 -32.56 9.03 5.56
C SER A 89 -33.45 9.24 4.32
N ASN A 90 -33.11 8.55 3.23
CA ASN A 90 -33.87 8.49 2.00
C ASN A 90 -33.90 7.03 1.50
N GLY A 91 -34.51 6.15 2.28
CA GLY A 91 -34.50 4.71 2.02
C GLY A 91 -33.17 4.08 2.40
N ASP A 92 -32.41 3.61 1.40
CA ASP A 92 -31.14 2.91 1.60
C ASP A 92 -29.93 3.85 1.79
N ARG A 93 -30.13 5.17 1.70
CA ARG A 93 -29.06 6.17 1.75
C ARG A 93 -29.32 7.26 2.78
N TRP A 94 -28.23 7.80 3.29
CA TRP A 94 -28.20 8.96 4.18
C TRP A 94 -27.68 10.16 3.40
N ARG A 95 -28.52 11.18 3.22
CA ARG A 95 -28.20 12.40 2.47
C ARG A 95 -27.76 13.49 3.43
N LEU A 96 -26.63 14.13 3.13
CA LEU A 96 -26.18 15.31 3.87
C LEU A 96 -27.20 16.44 3.66
N SER A 97 -27.72 17.01 4.73
CA SER A 97 -28.78 18.01 4.65
C SER A 97 -28.24 19.41 4.30
N GLY A 98 -28.94 20.10 3.40
CA GLY A 98 -28.78 21.54 3.13
C GLY A 98 -27.33 22.06 3.05
N ALA A 99 -27.03 23.08 3.86
CA ALA A 99 -25.74 23.76 3.94
C ALA A 99 -24.73 23.11 4.90
N ALA A 100 -25.08 21.99 5.54
CA ALA A 100 -24.20 21.34 6.53
C ALA A 100 -22.86 20.96 5.90
N ARG A 101 -21.74 21.37 6.51
CA ARG A 101 -20.40 21.02 6.02
C ARG A 101 -19.85 19.77 6.66
N THR A 102 -20.38 19.41 7.82
CA THR A 102 -19.96 18.26 8.61
C THR A 102 -21.18 17.41 8.92
N ALA A 103 -21.03 16.10 8.91
CA ALA A 103 -22.05 15.19 9.41
C ALA A 103 -21.44 13.99 10.10
N ARG A 104 -22.26 13.31 10.89
CA ARG A 104 -21.85 12.12 11.64
C ARG A 104 -22.86 11.00 11.49
N LEU A 105 -22.37 9.81 11.19
CA LEU A 105 -23.17 8.59 11.16
C LEU A 105 -22.55 7.58 12.12
N THR A 106 -23.31 7.17 13.13
CA THR A 106 -22.90 6.11 14.07
C THR A 106 -23.70 4.85 13.78
N TYR A 107 -22.99 3.75 13.55
CA TYR A 107 -23.58 2.45 13.22
C TYR A 107 -22.75 1.31 13.81
N THR A 108 -23.38 0.17 14.06
CA THR A 108 -22.67 -1.09 14.32
C THR A 108 -22.62 -1.88 13.03
N VAL A 109 -21.50 -2.53 12.74
CA VAL A 109 -21.28 -3.31 11.52
C VAL A 109 -20.58 -4.63 11.87
N PRO A 110 -20.94 -5.76 11.23
CA PRO A 110 -20.19 -7.00 11.39
C PRO A 110 -18.79 -6.86 10.79
N VAL A 111 -17.81 -7.48 11.45
CA VAL A 111 -16.43 -7.60 10.98
C VAL A 111 -15.98 -9.05 11.04
N GLY A 112 -15.03 -9.43 10.20
CA GLY A 112 -14.65 -10.83 10.03
C GLY A 112 -14.45 -11.21 8.55
N LEU A 113 -13.81 -10.31 7.80
CA LEU A 113 -13.51 -10.50 6.38
C LEU A 113 -12.94 -11.88 6.11
N SER A 114 -13.60 -12.61 5.23
CA SER A 114 -13.14 -13.89 4.71
C SER A 114 -12.90 -13.80 3.22
N THR A 115 -11.82 -14.44 2.77
CA THR A 115 -11.41 -14.51 1.37
C THR A 115 -11.42 -15.97 0.91
N ALA A 116 -11.08 -16.23 -0.36
CA ALA A 116 -10.86 -17.60 -0.85
C ALA A 116 -9.77 -18.36 -0.05
N PHE A 117 -8.92 -17.65 0.68
CA PHE A 117 -7.86 -18.19 1.51
C PHE A 117 -8.25 -18.36 2.99
N GLY A 118 -9.48 -18.02 3.36
CA GLY A 118 -9.98 -18.06 4.74
C GLY A 118 -10.13 -16.69 5.39
N GLN A 119 -10.36 -16.69 6.70
CA GLN A 119 -10.64 -15.51 7.50
C GLN A 119 -9.39 -14.65 7.72
N ARG A 120 -9.45 -13.37 7.32
CA ARG A 120 -8.33 -12.40 7.33
C ARG A 120 -8.40 -11.43 8.50
N THR A 121 -9.60 -11.16 9.00
CA THR A 121 -9.85 -10.21 10.08
C THR A 121 -10.82 -10.83 11.07
N ALA A 122 -10.85 -10.31 12.29
CA ALA A 122 -11.75 -10.80 13.33
C ALA A 122 -11.92 -9.77 14.45
N ASP A 123 -13.08 -9.83 15.09
CA ASP A 123 -13.31 -9.20 16.38
C ASP A 123 -13.63 -10.29 17.41
N THR A 124 -12.74 -10.43 18.39
CA THR A 124 -12.81 -11.43 19.47
C THR A 124 -13.14 -10.73 20.80
N HIS A 125 -13.13 -11.44 21.93
CA HIS A 125 -13.25 -10.84 23.27
C HIS A 125 -12.01 -10.07 23.74
N ASN A 126 -10.84 -10.30 23.14
CA ASN A 126 -9.59 -9.71 23.61
C ASN A 126 -9.04 -8.65 22.65
N TRP A 127 -9.36 -8.77 21.36
CA TRP A 127 -8.80 -7.92 20.33
C TRP A 127 -9.69 -7.85 19.09
N THR A 128 -9.48 -6.80 18.29
CA THR A 128 -10.05 -6.63 16.95
C THR A 128 -8.94 -6.34 15.96
N LEU A 129 -8.92 -7.06 14.85
CA LEU A 129 -8.19 -6.70 13.64
C LEU A 129 -9.24 -6.49 12.56
N LEU A 130 -9.20 -5.38 11.84
CA LEU A 130 -10.13 -5.11 10.73
C LEU A 130 -9.46 -4.39 9.57
N ALA A 131 -10.07 -4.52 8.40
CA ALA A 131 -9.75 -3.74 7.21
C ALA A 131 -10.78 -2.62 7.03
N ARG A 132 -10.33 -1.44 6.58
CA ARG A 132 -11.16 -0.25 6.40
C ARG A 132 -12.38 -0.52 5.50
N GLN A 133 -12.26 -1.38 4.51
CA GLN A 133 -13.36 -1.72 3.59
C GLN A 133 -14.58 -2.33 4.30
N GLU A 134 -14.39 -3.01 5.45
CA GLU A 134 -15.47 -3.62 6.23
C GLU A 134 -16.36 -2.53 6.86
N VAL A 135 -15.78 -1.37 7.17
CA VAL A 135 -16.44 -0.27 7.86
C VAL A 135 -16.78 0.91 6.94
N SER A 136 -16.27 0.95 5.71
CA SER A 136 -16.35 2.13 4.85
C SER A 136 -17.74 2.42 4.29
N LEU A 137 -18.09 3.70 4.20
CA LEU A 137 -19.31 4.17 3.55
C LEU A 137 -19.18 4.15 2.03
N ARG A 138 -20.29 3.85 1.34
CA ARG A 138 -20.40 3.97 -0.12
C ARG A 138 -21.01 5.31 -0.51
N ALA A 139 -20.18 6.24 -0.96
CA ALA A 139 -20.59 7.61 -1.25
C ALA A 139 -21.03 7.84 -2.71
N ARG A 140 -21.87 8.86 -2.90
CA ARG A 140 -22.21 9.47 -4.20
C ARG A 140 -22.31 10.97 -4.01
N TRP A 141 -21.67 11.74 -4.89
CA TRP A 141 -21.66 13.20 -4.80
C TRP A 141 -21.79 13.91 -6.14
N ARG A 142 -22.21 15.19 -6.06
CA ARG A 142 -22.29 16.15 -7.17
C ARG A 142 -21.51 17.41 -6.81
N TRP A 143 -20.89 18.03 -7.80
CA TRP A 143 -20.12 19.27 -7.66
C TRP A 143 -20.38 20.18 -8.87
N HIS A 144 -20.20 21.50 -8.73
CA HIS A 144 -20.50 22.46 -9.82
C HIS A 144 -19.28 23.05 -10.52
N VAL A 145 -18.14 23.21 -9.83
CA VAL A 145 -16.95 23.92 -10.34
C VAL A 145 -15.69 23.19 -9.91
N GLY A 146 -14.68 23.18 -10.79
CA GLY A 146 -13.36 22.63 -10.49
C GLY A 146 -13.22 21.13 -10.78
N PRO A 147 -12.04 20.56 -10.50
CA PRO A 147 -11.80 19.13 -10.65
C PRO A 147 -12.78 18.32 -9.78
N ARG A 148 -13.04 17.07 -10.19
CA ARG A 148 -13.87 16.16 -9.40
C ARG A 148 -13.25 15.97 -8.00
N PRO A 149 -14.04 16.14 -6.92
CA PRO A 149 -13.50 15.96 -5.58
C PRO A 149 -13.20 14.50 -5.32
N THR A 150 -12.06 14.23 -4.69
CA THR A 150 -11.70 12.87 -4.28
C THR A 150 -12.46 12.48 -3.01
N TRP A 151 -12.59 11.18 -2.78
CA TRP A 151 -13.12 10.61 -1.53
C TRP A 151 -11.93 10.11 -0.71
N ASN A 152 -11.62 10.82 0.37
CA ASN A 152 -10.43 10.56 1.18
C ASN A 152 -10.84 9.98 2.52
N GLU A 153 -10.41 8.75 2.78
CA GLU A 153 -10.83 7.98 3.94
C GLU A 153 -9.67 7.73 4.90
N SER A 154 -9.97 7.71 6.19
CA SER A 154 -9.01 7.42 7.25
C SER A 154 -9.67 6.58 8.36
N LEU A 155 -8.86 5.80 9.06
CA LEU A 155 -9.27 5.10 10.28
C LEU A 155 -8.70 5.81 11.50
N ALA A 156 -9.50 5.85 12.56
CA ALA A 156 -9.10 6.29 13.89
C ALA A 156 -9.66 5.33 14.94
N LEU A 157 -9.12 5.38 16.15
CA LEU A 157 -9.68 4.66 17.29
C LEU A 157 -10.57 5.61 18.10
N ALA A 158 -11.71 5.11 18.57
CA ALA A 158 -12.57 5.86 19.47
C ALA A 158 -11.83 6.17 20.79
N PRO A 159 -12.18 7.27 21.48
CA PRO A 159 -11.57 7.60 22.77
C PRO A 159 -11.64 6.44 23.77
N GLY A 160 -10.52 6.15 24.42
CA GLY A 160 -10.42 5.05 25.40
C GLY A 160 -10.07 3.69 24.80
N GLN A 161 -10.09 3.53 23.48
CA GLN A 161 -9.59 2.32 22.81
C GLN A 161 -8.07 2.33 22.76
N SER A 162 -7.44 1.18 23.02
CA SER A 162 -5.98 0.99 22.95
C SER A 162 -5.62 0.13 21.75
N GLY A 163 -4.80 0.66 20.85
CA GLY A 163 -4.51 0.01 19.57
C GLY A 163 -3.71 0.89 18.62
N VAL A 164 -3.64 0.47 17.36
CA VAL A 164 -3.06 1.22 16.25
C VAL A 164 -4.07 1.31 15.13
N ALA A 165 -4.35 2.53 14.65
CA ALA A 165 -5.14 2.75 13.45
C ALA A 165 -4.24 3.12 12.26
N GLY A 166 -4.51 2.44 11.16
CA GLY A 166 -3.93 2.64 9.84
C GLY A 166 -4.67 3.67 8.99
N ARG A 167 -4.32 3.75 7.71
CA ARG A 167 -5.17 4.25 6.63
C ARG A 167 -6.13 3.18 6.12
N THR A 168 -5.74 1.90 6.13
CA THR A 168 -6.54 0.81 5.54
C THR A 168 -6.74 -0.40 6.46
N ALA A 169 -6.04 -0.48 7.59
CA ALA A 169 -6.25 -1.50 8.62
C ALA A 169 -6.21 -0.91 10.04
N ALA A 170 -6.79 -1.57 11.02
CA ALA A 170 -6.65 -1.19 12.43
C ALA A 170 -6.59 -2.43 13.32
N TYR A 171 -5.80 -2.33 14.39
CA TYR A 171 -5.74 -3.32 15.46
C TYR A 171 -6.07 -2.66 16.80
N ILE A 172 -7.00 -3.26 17.56
CA ILE A 172 -7.41 -2.82 18.90
C ILE A 172 -7.19 -3.99 19.86
N GLY A 173 -6.45 -3.77 20.94
CA GLY A 173 -6.10 -4.80 21.92
C GLY A 173 -4.64 -4.73 22.39
N PRO A 174 -4.22 -5.61 23.31
CA PRO A 174 -2.84 -5.68 23.76
C PRO A 174 -1.87 -6.03 22.62
N HIS A 175 -0.83 -5.23 22.43
CA HIS A 175 0.16 -5.43 21.36
C HIS A 175 1.51 -4.82 21.74
N GLY A 176 2.57 -5.31 21.09
CA GLY A 176 3.86 -4.63 21.01
C GLY A 176 4.00 -3.93 19.66
N THR A 177 4.83 -2.89 19.61
CA THR A 177 5.25 -2.27 18.36
C THR A 177 6.77 -2.27 18.25
N GLU A 178 7.26 -2.40 17.02
CA GLU A 178 8.68 -2.22 16.71
C GLU A 178 8.78 -1.37 15.45
N THR A 179 9.72 -0.42 15.44
CA THR A 179 9.86 0.50 14.30
C THR A 179 11.31 0.56 13.86
N LYS A 180 11.50 0.43 12.55
CA LYS A 180 12.79 0.65 11.89
C LYS A 180 12.68 1.84 10.95
N THR A 181 13.73 2.67 10.92
CA THR A 181 13.83 3.77 9.96
C THR A 181 14.78 3.37 8.84
N VAL A 182 14.36 3.55 7.59
CA VAL A 182 15.10 3.20 6.37
C VAL A 182 15.02 4.37 5.41
N ASP A 183 16.17 4.98 5.13
CA ASP A 183 16.29 6.13 4.21
C ASP A 183 15.37 7.32 4.57
N GLY A 184 15.07 7.49 5.85
CA GLY A 184 14.19 8.55 6.37
C GLY A 184 12.75 8.10 6.64
N ASP A 185 12.32 6.98 6.04
CA ASP A 185 10.95 6.48 6.18
C ASP A 185 10.85 5.43 7.28
N ARG A 186 9.66 5.29 7.86
CA ARG A 186 9.39 4.37 8.96
C ARG A 186 8.70 3.10 8.48
N ILE A 187 9.13 1.96 9.01
CA ILE A 187 8.40 0.69 8.93
C ILE A 187 8.05 0.30 10.36
N THR A 188 6.77 0.26 10.70
CA THR A 188 6.29 -0.16 12.02
C THR A 188 5.63 -1.53 11.92
N LEU A 189 6.14 -2.49 12.70
CA LEU A 189 5.54 -3.80 12.92
C LEU A 189 4.65 -3.73 14.17
N ILE A 190 3.39 -4.13 14.04
CA ILE A 190 2.40 -4.18 15.12
C ILE A 190 2.14 -5.65 15.42
N VAL A 191 2.57 -6.13 16.59
CA VAL A 191 2.49 -7.55 16.99
C VAL A 191 1.47 -7.71 18.11
N PRO A 192 0.27 -8.25 17.84
CA PRO A 192 -0.69 -8.62 18.87
C PRO A 192 -0.08 -9.51 19.94
N ALA A 193 -0.47 -9.32 21.21
CA ALA A 193 -0.07 -10.22 22.28
C ALA A 193 -0.64 -11.65 22.08
N ALA A 194 -1.69 -11.79 21.29
CA ALA A 194 -2.29 -13.06 20.89
C ALA A 194 -1.55 -13.77 19.74
N SER A 195 -0.46 -13.20 19.21
CA SER A 195 0.32 -13.80 18.13
C SER A 195 1.54 -14.54 18.64
N GLU A 196 1.75 -15.74 18.13
CA GLU A 196 3.02 -16.48 18.20
C GLU A 196 3.81 -16.16 16.93
N LEU A 197 4.58 -15.07 16.97
CA LEU A 197 5.37 -14.62 15.83
C LEU A 197 6.51 -15.61 15.57
N ARG A 198 6.50 -16.26 14.40
CA ARG A 198 7.49 -17.29 14.06
C ARG A 198 8.87 -16.70 13.74
N PRO A 199 9.01 -15.65 12.90
CA PRO A 199 10.32 -15.03 12.67
C PRO A 199 10.66 -14.00 13.75
N ASP A 200 11.96 -13.73 13.92
CA ASP A 200 12.40 -12.58 14.70
C ASP A 200 11.93 -11.27 14.05
N ARG A 201 11.55 -10.30 14.88
CA ARG A 201 11.04 -9.00 14.42
C ARG A 201 12.06 -8.23 13.58
N ASP A 202 13.33 -8.27 13.99
CA ASP A 202 14.45 -7.72 13.24
C ASP A 202 14.56 -8.34 11.84
N ALA A 203 14.40 -9.66 11.72
CA ALA A 203 14.48 -10.35 10.43
C ALA A 203 13.34 -9.94 9.48
N ILE A 204 12.13 -9.73 10.01
CA ILE A 204 11.00 -9.18 9.24
C ILE A 204 11.34 -7.77 8.76
N LEU A 205 11.73 -6.89 9.68
CA LEU A 205 12.04 -5.49 9.37
C LEU A 205 13.23 -5.38 8.40
N ASP A 206 14.25 -6.23 8.52
CA ASP A 206 15.40 -6.31 7.62
C ASP A 206 14.99 -6.74 6.21
N SER A 207 14.14 -7.76 6.08
CA SER A 207 13.66 -8.22 4.77
C SER A 207 12.88 -7.14 4.02
N ILE A 208 12.02 -6.39 4.73
CA ILE A 208 11.28 -5.26 4.15
C ILE A 208 12.22 -4.08 3.85
N SER A 209 13.19 -3.81 4.73
CA SER A 209 14.20 -2.76 4.52
C SER A 209 15.06 -3.02 3.27
N HIS A 210 15.44 -4.27 3.04
CA HIS A 210 16.14 -4.68 1.82
C HIS A 210 15.27 -4.47 0.59
N ALA A 211 14.01 -4.94 0.63
CA ALA A 211 13.05 -4.77 -0.45
C ALA A 211 12.84 -3.29 -0.81
N LYS A 212 12.77 -2.40 0.20
CA LYS A 212 12.65 -0.96 0.00
C LYS A 212 13.85 -0.34 -0.70
N ARG A 213 15.07 -0.71 -0.31
CA ARG A 213 16.29 -0.18 -0.95
C ARG A 213 16.48 -0.71 -2.37
N ALA A 214 16.18 -1.98 -2.57
CA ALA A 214 16.44 -2.66 -3.84
C ALA A 214 15.36 -2.39 -4.91
N SER A 215 14.16 -1.96 -4.51
CA SER A 215 13.07 -1.69 -5.43
C SER A 215 12.40 -0.35 -5.16
N THR A 216 12.41 0.49 -6.19
CA THR A 216 11.93 1.87 -6.15
C THR A 216 10.71 2.11 -7.04
N ALA A 217 10.33 1.14 -7.89
CA ALA A 217 9.13 1.25 -8.70
C ALA A 217 7.89 1.44 -7.82
N GLY A 218 7.08 2.45 -8.18
CA GLY A 218 5.82 2.76 -7.53
C GLY A 218 5.91 3.77 -6.40
N ARG A 219 4.76 4.01 -5.78
CA ARG A 219 4.61 5.00 -4.73
C ARG A 219 5.50 4.63 -3.54
N ASP A 220 6.22 5.62 -3.02
CA ASP A 220 6.88 5.50 -1.74
C ASP A 220 6.01 6.05 -0.62
N HIS A 221 6.26 5.58 0.60
CA HIS A 221 5.51 5.97 1.78
C HIS A 221 6.45 6.26 2.94
N ASP A 222 6.30 7.44 3.52
CA ASP A 222 7.07 7.89 4.69
C ASP A 222 6.83 7.01 5.92
N HIS A 223 5.70 6.26 5.96
CA HIS A 223 5.37 5.35 7.04
C HIS A 223 4.57 4.14 6.57
N ILE A 224 5.20 2.97 6.53
CA ILE A 224 4.57 1.67 6.32
C ILE A 224 4.19 1.05 7.67
N ARG A 225 2.99 0.44 7.74
CA ARG A 225 2.53 -0.32 8.91
C ARG A 225 2.24 -1.77 8.53
N VAL A 226 2.85 -2.68 9.26
CA VAL A 226 2.65 -4.13 9.12
C VAL A 226 1.87 -4.60 10.34
N PHE A 227 0.58 -4.89 10.14
CA PHE A 227 -0.28 -5.45 11.15
C PHE A 227 -0.10 -6.98 11.15
N VAL A 228 0.45 -7.54 12.22
CA VAL A 228 0.55 -8.99 12.36
C VAL A 228 -0.84 -9.55 12.67
N ALA A 229 -1.29 -10.50 11.87
CA ALA A 229 -2.50 -11.27 12.13
C ALA A 229 -2.17 -12.46 13.04
N PRO A 230 -2.93 -12.68 14.14
CA PRO A 230 -2.78 -13.86 14.99
C PRO A 230 -2.88 -15.18 14.21
N ASN A 231 -2.17 -16.21 14.68
CA ASN A 231 -1.97 -17.49 13.97
C ASN A 231 -3.27 -18.25 13.68
N GLU A 232 -4.34 -17.99 14.43
CA GLU A 232 -5.67 -18.58 14.22
C GLU A 232 -6.39 -18.05 12.97
N LEU A 233 -5.96 -16.90 12.44
CA LEU A 233 -6.44 -16.38 11.16
C LEU A 233 -5.73 -17.10 10.00
N ALA A 234 -6.26 -16.93 8.79
CA ALA A 234 -5.71 -17.54 7.59
C ALA A 234 -4.22 -17.19 7.39
N SER A 235 -3.43 -18.19 6.99
CA SER A 235 -2.03 -18.01 6.60
C SER A 235 -1.90 -17.14 5.35
N GLY A 236 -0.74 -16.55 5.16
CA GLY A 236 -0.44 -15.59 4.11
C GLY A 236 -0.64 -14.14 4.56
N GLY A 237 -0.82 -13.26 3.58
CA GLY A 237 -0.93 -11.83 3.76
C GLY A 237 -2.15 -11.25 3.05
N TYR A 238 -2.37 -9.97 3.31
CA TYR A 238 -3.42 -9.18 2.71
C TYR A 238 -3.07 -7.70 2.77
N ALA A 239 -2.88 -7.07 1.61
CA ALA A 239 -2.92 -5.63 1.44
C ALA A 239 -4.38 -5.19 1.20
N PRO A 240 -5.03 -4.46 2.13
CA PRO A 240 -6.44 -4.11 1.96
C PRO A 240 -6.72 -3.19 0.78
N SER A 241 -5.71 -2.44 0.33
CA SER A 241 -5.73 -1.65 -0.87
C SER A 241 -4.30 -1.54 -1.39
N ASN A 242 -4.09 -1.88 -2.67
CA ASN A 242 -2.81 -1.67 -3.32
C ASN A 242 -2.46 -0.18 -3.30
N GLY A 243 -1.17 0.11 -3.21
CA GLY A 243 -0.66 1.49 -3.19
C GLY A 243 -0.84 2.21 -1.86
N GLU A 244 -1.49 1.60 -0.86
CA GLU A 244 -1.67 2.15 0.48
C GLU A 244 -0.65 1.55 1.46
N PRO A 245 -0.27 2.27 2.53
CA PRO A 245 0.91 1.94 3.33
C PRO A 245 0.69 0.86 4.41
N ASP A 246 -0.48 0.23 4.46
CA ASP A 246 -0.76 -0.76 5.50
C ASP A 246 -1.01 -2.14 4.90
N VAL A 247 -0.42 -3.14 5.56
CA VAL A 247 -0.53 -4.54 5.19
C VAL A 247 -0.84 -5.39 6.41
N ILE A 248 -1.50 -6.52 6.19
CA ILE A 248 -1.77 -7.53 7.19
C ILE A 248 -1.00 -8.79 6.82
N VAL A 249 -0.22 -9.36 7.74
CA VAL A 249 0.54 -10.60 7.50
C VAL A 249 0.41 -11.55 8.68
N ASN A 250 0.13 -12.82 8.41
CA ASN A 250 -0.01 -13.82 9.47
C ASN A 250 1.31 -14.05 10.22
N ALA A 251 1.21 -14.17 11.55
CA ALA A 251 2.35 -14.36 12.46
C ALA A 251 3.21 -15.60 12.14
N GLY A 252 2.63 -16.62 11.49
CA GLY A 252 3.32 -17.86 11.12
C GLY A 252 4.17 -17.79 9.85
N GLU A 253 4.12 -16.68 9.09
CA GLU A 253 4.77 -16.59 7.79
C GLU A 253 6.30 -16.50 7.90
N PRO A 254 7.07 -17.35 7.18
CA PRO A 254 8.52 -17.31 7.21
C PRO A 254 9.10 -16.16 6.37
N VAL A 255 10.24 -15.62 6.78
CA VAL A 255 11.03 -14.66 5.98
C VAL A 255 11.97 -15.34 4.97
N ARG A 256 12.53 -16.52 5.31
CA ARG A 256 13.45 -17.29 4.43
C ARG A 256 12.71 -18.22 3.50
N SER A 257 11.89 -17.64 2.62
CA SER A 257 11.00 -18.36 1.70
C SER A 257 11.00 -17.70 0.32
N PRO A 258 10.93 -18.45 -0.79
CA PRO A 258 10.73 -17.85 -2.11
C PRO A 258 9.37 -17.14 -2.24
N VAL A 259 8.45 -17.41 -1.31
CA VAL A 259 7.17 -16.71 -1.14
C VAL A 259 7.17 -15.93 0.17
N ASN A 260 8.22 -15.13 0.43
CA ASN A 260 8.30 -14.28 1.62
C ASN A 260 7.13 -13.28 1.65
N VAL A 261 6.06 -13.64 2.35
CA VAL A 261 4.80 -12.88 2.39
C VAL A 261 5.00 -11.46 2.93
N TRP A 262 5.92 -11.26 3.86
CA TRP A 262 6.24 -9.93 4.40
C TRP A 262 6.71 -8.97 3.30
N VAL A 263 7.55 -9.46 2.39
CA VAL A 263 8.02 -8.71 1.23
C VAL A 263 6.92 -8.60 0.17
N HIS A 264 6.15 -9.66 -0.05
CA HIS A 264 5.04 -9.68 -1.02
C HIS A 264 4.02 -8.60 -0.72
N GLU A 265 3.52 -8.53 0.52
CA GLU A 265 2.55 -7.51 0.88
C GLU A 265 3.18 -6.11 0.87
N TYR A 266 4.45 -5.97 1.27
CA TYR A 266 5.17 -4.71 1.09
C TYR A 266 5.18 -4.25 -0.39
N ARG A 267 5.35 -5.17 -1.36
CA ARG A 267 5.29 -4.81 -2.78
C ARG A 267 3.93 -4.25 -3.18
N HIS A 268 2.83 -4.79 -2.65
CA HIS A 268 1.49 -4.26 -2.87
C HIS A 268 1.34 -2.81 -2.40
N THR A 269 2.07 -2.38 -1.35
CA THR A 269 2.05 -0.97 -0.90
C THR A 269 2.60 0.01 -1.94
N ARG A 270 3.43 -0.46 -2.87
CA ARG A 270 4.02 0.36 -3.93
C ARG A 270 3.22 0.32 -5.23
N GLN A 271 2.36 -0.68 -5.41
CA GLN A 271 1.62 -0.90 -6.66
C GLN A 271 0.41 0.02 -6.77
N THR A 272 0.47 1.01 -7.67
CA THR A 272 -0.59 2.01 -7.85
C THR A 272 -1.30 1.96 -9.21
N PHE A 273 -0.92 1.05 -10.10
CA PHE A 273 -1.61 0.91 -11.39
C PHE A 273 -2.94 0.18 -11.21
N GLU A 274 -3.95 0.53 -12.01
CA GLU A 274 -5.19 -0.25 -12.12
C GLU A 274 -5.11 -1.17 -13.34
N ALA A 275 -5.43 -2.46 -13.20
CA ALA A 275 -5.52 -3.38 -14.33
C ALA A 275 -6.96 -3.54 -14.83
N THR A 276 -7.13 -3.91 -16.11
CA THR A 276 -8.41 -4.46 -16.56
C THR A 276 -8.60 -5.89 -16.01
N PRO A 277 -9.83 -6.44 -15.99
CA PRO A 277 -10.08 -7.81 -15.52
C PRO A 277 -9.14 -8.86 -16.17
N GLU A 278 -8.79 -8.68 -17.44
CA GLU A 278 -7.90 -9.55 -18.20
C GLU A 278 -6.42 -9.44 -17.78
N MET A 279 -6.07 -8.44 -16.97
CA MET A 279 -4.69 -8.17 -16.55
C MET A 279 -4.51 -8.15 -15.04
N VAL A 280 -5.53 -8.49 -14.25
CA VAL A 280 -5.46 -8.51 -12.77
C VAL A 280 -4.36 -9.44 -12.25
N TRP A 281 -4.01 -10.48 -13.02
CA TRP A 281 -2.92 -11.38 -12.66
C TRP A 281 -1.58 -10.67 -12.47
N LEU A 282 -1.39 -9.52 -13.15
CA LEU A 282 -0.13 -8.78 -13.14
C LEU A 282 0.20 -8.24 -11.75
N GLU A 283 -0.81 -7.90 -10.95
CA GLU A 283 -0.64 -7.41 -9.57
C GLU A 283 0.12 -8.47 -8.74
N GLU A 284 -0.42 -9.69 -8.70
CA GLU A 284 0.13 -10.79 -7.91
C GLU A 284 1.36 -11.43 -8.55
N GLY A 285 1.35 -11.67 -9.87
CA GLY A 285 2.47 -12.28 -10.56
C GLY A 285 3.73 -11.42 -10.52
N SER A 286 3.59 -10.09 -10.58
CA SER A 286 4.74 -9.20 -10.44
C SER A 286 5.19 -9.04 -8.99
N ALA A 287 4.27 -8.98 -8.02
CA ALA A 287 4.63 -8.95 -6.59
C ALA A 287 5.38 -10.21 -6.16
N ASP A 288 4.92 -11.38 -6.60
CA ASP A 288 5.51 -12.66 -6.23
C ASP A 288 6.87 -12.90 -6.91
N TYR A 289 7.02 -12.53 -8.19
CA TYR A 289 8.34 -12.53 -8.85
C TYR A 289 9.37 -11.67 -8.10
N HIS A 290 9.01 -10.42 -7.78
CA HIS A 290 9.93 -9.54 -7.06
C HIS A 290 10.20 -10.05 -5.66
N THR A 291 9.22 -10.66 -4.99
CA THR A 291 9.43 -11.30 -3.69
C THR A 291 10.51 -12.37 -3.76
N ALA A 292 10.43 -13.27 -4.74
CA ALA A 292 11.44 -14.31 -4.94
C ALA A 292 12.82 -13.70 -5.28
N ALA A 293 12.87 -12.72 -6.18
CA ALA A 293 14.11 -12.07 -6.59
C ALA A 293 14.76 -11.25 -5.47
N LEU A 294 13.98 -10.51 -4.69
CA LEU A 294 14.46 -9.72 -3.56
C LEU A 294 14.96 -10.61 -2.41
N THR A 295 14.24 -11.70 -2.13
CA THR A 295 14.66 -12.65 -1.09
C THR A 295 15.94 -13.39 -1.52
N TYR A 296 16.08 -13.72 -2.80
CA TYR A 296 17.31 -14.30 -3.35
C TYR A 296 18.49 -13.33 -3.28
N THR A 297 18.31 -12.08 -3.72
CA THR A 297 19.38 -11.06 -3.69
C THR A 297 19.77 -10.63 -2.27
N ALA A 298 18.87 -10.78 -1.29
CA ALA A 298 19.18 -10.63 0.13
C ALA A 298 20.06 -11.78 0.68
N GLY A 299 20.18 -12.89 -0.05
CA GLY A 299 20.85 -14.11 0.40
C GLY A 299 20.00 -14.98 1.33
N ASP A 300 18.71 -14.68 1.49
CA ASP A 300 17.80 -15.39 2.39
C ASP A 300 17.29 -16.73 1.81
N ILE A 301 17.41 -16.91 0.49
CA ILE A 301 17.18 -18.19 -0.20
C ILE A 301 18.32 -18.46 -1.19
N GLY A 302 18.61 -19.75 -1.41
CA GLY A 302 19.57 -20.18 -2.42
C GLY A 302 19.02 -20.12 -3.85
N GLN A 303 19.93 -20.20 -4.81
CA GLN A 303 19.63 -20.16 -6.24
C GLN A 303 18.61 -21.22 -6.68
N ASP A 304 18.68 -22.44 -6.14
CA ASP A 304 17.75 -23.51 -6.52
C ASP A 304 16.32 -23.19 -6.11
N ARG A 305 16.10 -22.67 -4.90
CA ARG A 305 14.76 -22.24 -4.45
C ARG A 305 14.22 -21.08 -5.27
N PHE A 306 15.08 -20.15 -5.67
CA PHE A 306 14.70 -19.06 -6.58
C PHE A 306 14.31 -19.60 -7.95
N ARG A 307 15.15 -20.46 -8.55
CA ARG A 307 14.88 -21.13 -9.82
C ARG A 307 13.55 -21.86 -9.78
N ASP A 308 13.36 -22.77 -8.82
CA ASP A 308 12.15 -23.59 -8.69
C ASP A 308 10.89 -22.72 -8.63
N ARG A 309 10.95 -21.55 -7.97
CA ARG A 309 9.80 -20.65 -7.86
C ARG A 309 9.45 -19.99 -9.18
N VAL A 310 10.44 -19.54 -9.95
CA VAL A 310 10.23 -18.77 -11.18
C VAL A 310 10.12 -19.65 -12.42
N THR A 311 10.48 -20.93 -12.35
CA THR A 311 10.38 -21.88 -13.47
C THR A 311 9.32 -22.97 -13.25
N THR A 312 8.44 -22.83 -12.25
CA THR A 312 7.40 -23.83 -11.98
C THR A 312 6.52 -24.10 -13.21
N GLU A 313 6.12 -25.36 -13.39
CA GLU A 313 5.20 -25.81 -14.45
C GLU A 313 3.72 -25.78 -14.01
N ARG A 314 3.46 -25.44 -12.74
CA ARG A 314 2.09 -25.33 -12.23
C ARG A 314 1.33 -24.26 -13.02
N TYR A 315 0.16 -24.65 -13.54
CA TYR A 315 -0.74 -23.79 -14.33
C TYR A 315 -0.10 -23.23 -15.62
N GLU A 316 0.91 -23.88 -16.18
CA GLU A 316 1.66 -23.34 -17.32
C GLU A 316 0.80 -23.09 -18.58
N THR A 317 -0.30 -23.83 -18.76
CA THR A 317 -1.22 -23.69 -19.90
C THR A 317 -2.38 -22.73 -19.63
N ALA A 318 -2.48 -22.16 -18.43
CA ALA A 318 -3.61 -21.31 -18.05
C ALA A 318 -3.58 -19.97 -18.78
N ASP A 319 -4.67 -19.56 -19.42
CA ASP A 319 -4.73 -18.24 -20.04
C ASP A 319 -4.90 -17.15 -18.97
N LEU A 320 -3.88 -16.32 -18.79
CA LEU A 320 -3.88 -15.28 -17.75
C LEU A 320 -4.87 -14.14 -18.03
N THR A 321 -5.45 -14.08 -19.24
CA THR A 321 -6.49 -13.09 -19.56
C THR A 321 -7.90 -13.54 -19.23
N ARG A 322 -8.06 -14.78 -18.77
CA ARG A 322 -9.37 -15.39 -18.49
C ARG A 322 -9.45 -15.84 -17.03
N PRO A 323 -9.50 -14.91 -16.05
CA PRO A 323 -9.56 -15.25 -14.61
C PRO A 323 -10.72 -16.18 -14.25
N ASP A 324 -11.87 -16.02 -14.91
CA ASP A 324 -13.06 -16.85 -14.69
C ASP A 324 -12.86 -18.33 -15.12
N SER A 325 -11.81 -18.63 -15.88
CA SER A 325 -11.48 -20.00 -16.31
C SER A 325 -10.54 -20.73 -15.35
N TRP A 326 -9.98 -20.04 -14.35
CA TRP A 326 -9.00 -20.61 -13.45
C TRP A 326 -9.66 -21.44 -12.35
N ASP A 327 -9.05 -22.59 -12.03
CA ASP A 327 -9.40 -23.36 -10.83
C ASP A 327 -8.67 -22.78 -9.61
N GLY A 328 -9.26 -21.73 -9.06
CA GLY A 328 -8.71 -20.97 -7.93
C GLY A 328 -7.62 -19.97 -8.35
N PRO A 329 -6.93 -19.37 -7.36
CA PRO A 329 -6.04 -18.24 -7.59
C PRO A 329 -4.65 -18.65 -8.10
N GLY A 330 -4.35 -19.96 -8.20
CA GLY A 330 -3.00 -20.44 -8.53
C GLY A 330 -2.36 -19.86 -9.80
N PRO A 331 -3.06 -19.69 -10.93
CA PRO A 331 -2.47 -19.20 -12.17
C PRO A 331 -1.75 -17.86 -12.07
N GLN A 332 -2.32 -16.88 -11.37
CA GLN A 332 -1.69 -15.55 -11.24
C GLN A 332 -0.37 -15.60 -10.45
N TYR A 333 -0.26 -16.47 -9.45
CA TYR A 333 0.96 -16.62 -8.64
C TYR A 333 2.00 -17.54 -9.29
N HIS A 334 1.59 -18.59 -9.98
CA HIS A 334 2.55 -19.56 -10.54
C HIS A 334 2.97 -19.17 -11.95
N LYS A 335 2.01 -19.19 -12.88
CA LYS A 335 2.28 -18.80 -14.26
C LYS A 335 2.59 -17.31 -14.36
N GLY A 336 1.87 -16.44 -13.65
CA GLY A 336 2.13 -15.00 -13.65
C GLY A 336 3.57 -14.67 -13.26
N THR A 337 4.08 -15.25 -12.17
CA THR A 337 5.50 -15.13 -11.76
C THR A 337 6.46 -15.60 -12.84
N ARG A 338 6.19 -16.74 -13.49
CA ARG A 338 7.03 -17.28 -14.57
C ARG A 338 7.04 -16.37 -15.81
N VAL A 339 5.89 -15.79 -16.17
CA VAL A 339 5.78 -14.81 -17.26
C VAL A 339 6.61 -13.57 -16.95
N VAL A 340 6.49 -13.02 -15.72
CA VAL A 340 7.28 -11.85 -15.30
C VAL A 340 8.78 -12.16 -15.31
N ALA A 341 9.19 -13.33 -14.81
CA ALA A 341 10.58 -13.78 -14.82
C ALA A 341 11.16 -13.90 -16.24
N ALA A 342 10.40 -14.47 -17.19
CA ALA A 342 10.83 -14.59 -18.57
C ALA A 342 10.95 -13.23 -19.26
N ILE A 343 10.04 -12.28 -18.96
CA ILE A 343 10.14 -10.91 -19.45
C ILE A 343 11.37 -10.22 -18.86
N ASP A 344 11.63 -10.33 -17.56
CA ASP A 344 12.82 -9.73 -16.95
C ASP A 344 14.12 -10.27 -17.56
N ALA A 345 14.21 -11.59 -17.72
CA ALA A 345 15.35 -12.23 -18.37
C ALA A 345 15.56 -11.70 -19.80
N ARG A 346 14.48 -11.54 -20.57
CA ARG A 346 14.54 -11.02 -21.94
C ARG A 346 14.94 -9.55 -21.98
N LEU A 347 14.44 -8.73 -21.07
CA LEU A 347 14.83 -7.33 -20.92
C LEU A 347 16.32 -7.20 -20.61
N ARG A 348 16.82 -7.98 -19.66
CA ARG A 348 18.25 -7.99 -19.32
C ARG A 348 19.11 -8.41 -20.51
N GLN A 349 18.76 -9.49 -21.21
CA GLN A 349 19.51 -9.93 -22.39
C GLN A 349 19.51 -8.89 -23.52
N THR A 350 18.38 -8.26 -23.78
CA THR A 350 18.23 -7.31 -24.90
C THR A 350 18.87 -5.95 -24.59
N THR A 351 19.03 -5.62 -23.32
CA THR A 351 19.54 -4.31 -22.87
C THR A 351 20.91 -4.40 -22.20
N ASP A 352 21.60 -5.54 -22.30
CA ASP A 352 22.87 -5.80 -21.61
C ASP A 352 22.80 -5.54 -20.09
N GLY A 353 21.68 -5.94 -19.48
CA GLY A 353 21.38 -5.78 -18.05
C GLY A 353 20.96 -4.37 -17.63
N ARG A 354 20.88 -3.39 -18.54
CA ARG A 354 20.56 -1.98 -18.19
C ARG A 354 19.10 -1.74 -17.82
N ARG A 355 18.20 -2.64 -18.23
CA ARG A 355 16.77 -2.59 -17.91
C ARG A 355 16.30 -3.93 -17.35
N THR A 356 15.40 -3.82 -16.39
CA THR A 356 14.71 -4.94 -15.74
C THR A 356 13.21 -4.70 -15.79
N PHE A 357 12.42 -5.67 -15.35
CA PHE A 357 10.98 -5.57 -15.22
C PHE A 357 10.54 -4.43 -14.26
N GLU A 358 11.40 -4.04 -13.31
CA GLU A 358 11.24 -2.84 -12.48
C GLU A 358 10.95 -1.60 -13.33
N ALA A 359 11.62 -1.45 -14.48
CA ALA A 359 11.41 -0.33 -15.39
C ALA A 359 10.05 -0.39 -16.12
N VAL A 360 9.52 -1.59 -16.34
CA VAL A 360 8.17 -1.78 -16.91
C VAL A 360 7.14 -1.35 -15.88
N LEU A 361 7.23 -1.85 -14.64
CA LEU A 361 6.34 -1.44 -13.55
C LEU A 361 6.37 0.08 -13.33
N GLY A 362 7.58 0.66 -13.29
CA GLY A 362 7.76 2.09 -13.13
C GLY A 362 7.06 2.91 -14.22
N ARG A 363 7.00 2.42 -15.47
CA ARG A 363 6.25 3.08 -16.55
C ARG A 363 4.74 2.89 -16.42
N LEU A 364 4.28 1.69 -16.10
CA LEU A 364 2.84 1.41 -15.91
C LEU A 364 2.26 2.25 -14.76
N MET A 365 3.00 2.41 -13.67
CA MET A 365 2.57 3.21 -12.51
C MET A 365 2.57 4.73 -12.76
N GLN A 366 3.15 5.19 -13.87
CA GLN A 366 3.09 6.59 -14.32
C GLN A 366 1.93 6.83 -15.31
N GLN A 367 1.23 5.79 -15.75
CA GLN A 367 0.06 5.92 -16.61
C GLN A 367 -1.20 6.12 -15.76
N ASP A 368 -2.09 6.98 -16.23
CA ASP A 368 -3.44 7.13 -15.63
C ASP A 368 -4.44 6.09 -16.19
N ASP A 369 -4.09 5.46 -17.32
CA ASP A 369 -4.94 4.46 -17.98
C ASP A 369 -4.86 3.09 -17.32
N ARG A 370 -5.96 2.34 -17.41
CA ARG A 370 -5.99 0.94 -16.99
C ARG A 370 -5.05 0.09 -17.82
N VAL A 371 -4.28 -0.76 -17.15
CA VAL A 371 -3.34 -1.69 -17.78
C VAL A 371 -4.12 -2.76 -18.54
N THR A 372 -4.10 -2.65 -19.86
CA THR A 372 -4.55 -3.67 -20.81
C THR A 372 -3.38 -4.53 -21.26
N LEU A 373 -3.65 -5.70 -21.87
CA LEU A 373 -2.60 -6.52 -22.47
C LEU A 373 -1.83 -5.75 -23.57
N ALA A 374 -2.53 -4.90 -24.34
CA ALA A 374 -1.90 -4.09 -25.37
C ALA A 374 -0.93 -3.07 -24.78
N LEU A 375 -1.37 -2.29 -23.79
CA LEU A 375 -0.51 -1.32 -23.09
C LEU A 375 0.68 -2.01 -22.41
N PHE A 376 0.46 -3.17 -21.80
CA PHE A 376 1.53 -3.96 -21.18
C PHE A 376 2.58 -4.39 -22.20
N ALA A 377 2.16 -5.00 -23.32
CA ALA A 377 3.06 -5.46 -24.38
C ALA A 377 3.83 -4.30 -25.06
N GLU A 378 3.15 -3.17 -25.29
CA GLU A 378 3.77 -1.95 -25.78
C GLU A 378 4.82 -1.43 -24.79
N THR A 379 4.48 -1.35 -23.51
CA THR A 379 5.40 -0.87 -22.47
C THR A 379 6.64 -1.75 -22.36
N VAL A 380 6.49 -3.08 -22.38
CA VAL A 380 7.61 -4.03 -22.38
C VAL A 380 8.51 -3.81 -23.59
N SER A 381 7.94 -3.69 -24.78
CA SER A 381 8.69 -3.46 -26.03
C SER A 381 9.45 -2.13 -25.99
N ALA A 382 8.79 -1.07 -25.50
CA ALA A 382 9.38 0.25 -25.35
C ALA A 382 10.49 0.31 -24.28
N VAL A 383 10.45 -0.56 -23.26
CA VAL A 383 11.55 -0.68 -22.27
C VAL A 383 12.71 -1.49 -22.86
N ALA A 384 12.41 -2.54 -23.64
CA ALA A 384 13.40 -3.36 -24.32
C ALA A 384 14.15 -2.61 -25.42
N GLY A 385 13.50 -1.62 -26.07
CA GLY A 385 14.02 -0.95 -27.26
C GLY A 385 13.90 -1.78 -28.53
N THR A 386 13.10 -2.86 -28.50
CA THR A 386 12.78 -3.73 -29.64
C THR A 386 11.36 -4.24 -29.48
N ASP A 387 10.75 -4.65 -30.58
CA ASP A 387 9.42 -5.28 -30.55
C ASP A 387 9.47 -6.64 -29.82
N LEU A 388 8.69 -6.74 -28.73
CA LEU A 388 8.44 -7.96 -27.97
C LEU A 388 6.95 -8.28 -27.87
N ASP A 389 6.07 -7.59 -28.61
CA ASP A 389 4.61 -7.70 -28.45
C ASP A 389 4.13 -9.15 -28.63
N ALA A 390 4.55 -9.80 -29.71
CA ALA A 390 4.16 -11.17 -30.00
C ALA A 390 4.67 -12.17 -28.94
N PHE A 391 5.84 -11.91 -28.34
CA PHE A 391 6.36 -12.73 -27.23
C PHE A 391 5.51 -12.54 -25.98
N VAL A 392 5.24 -11.29 -25.58
CA VAL A 392 4.44 -10.97 -24.39
C VAL A 392 3.05 -11.56 -24.50
N ARG A 393 2.35 -11.35 -25.61
CA ARG A 393 0.99 -11.87 -25.81
C ARG A 393 0.96 -13.39 -25.69
N ARG A 394 1.88 -14.10 -26.35
CA ARG A 394 1.97 -15.56 -26.24
C ARG A 394 2.27 -16.01 -24.82
N ALA A 395 3.16 -15.35 -24.11
CA ALA A 395 3.48 -15.71 -22.72
C ALA A 395 2.26 -15.55 -21.79
N VAL A 396 1.46 -14.50 -22.00
CA VAL A 396 0.27 -14.23 -21.19
C VAL A 396 -0.88 -15.20 -21.54
N THR A 397 -1.22 -15.35 -22.82
CA THR A 397 -2.43 -16.09 -23.25
C THR A 397 -2.21 -17.57 -23.56
N GLY A 398 -0.98 -17.96 -23.92
CA GLY A 398 -0.60 -19.32 -24.32
C GLY A 398 0.18 -20.06 -23.24
N ASP A 399 1.01 -21.04 -23.61
CA ASP A 399 1.83 -21.76 -22.64
C ASP A 399 2.92 -20.88 -22.01
N ALA A 400 3.27 -21.15 -20.76
CA ALA A 400 4.25 -20.38 -20.02
C ALA A 400 5.63 -20.45 -20.70
N PRO A 401 6.30 -19.30 -20.91
CA PRO A 401 7.60 -19.27 -21.58
C PRO A 401 8.68 -19.96 -20.74
N SER A 402 9.72 -20.46 -21.39
CA SER A 402 10.96 -20.82 -20.70
C SER A 402 11.62 -19.57 -20.10
N VAL A 403 12.27 -19.72 -18.94
CA VAL A 403 12.97 -18.63 -18.26
C VAL A 403 14.48 -18.83 -18.43
N PRO A 404 15.20 -17.96 -19.16
CA PRO A 404 16.65 -17.99 -19.26
C PRO A 404 17.31 -17.66 -17.91
N MET A 405 17.54 -18.66 -17.07
CA MET A 405 17.99 -18.45 -15.69
C MET A 405 19.33 -17.74 -15.60
N ASP A 406 20.25 -17.96 -16.54
CA ASP A 406 21.56 -17.30 -16.57
C ASP A 406 21.44 -15.77 -16.54
N ALA A 407 20.40 -15.20 -17.17
CA ALA A 407 20.14 -13.76 -17.15
C ALA A 407 19.63 -13.25 -15.80
N LEU A 408 19.11 -14.12 -14.93
CA LEU A 408 18.56 -13.78 -13.62
C LEU A 408 19.52 -14.09 -12.46
N ILE A 409 20.41 -15.06 -12.63
CA ILE A 409 21.35 -15.53 -11.60
C ILE A 409 22.77 -14.95 -11.79
N ASP A 410 23.15 -14.56 -13.00
CA ASP A 410 24.46 -13.95 -13.25
C ASP A 410 24.46 -12.47 -12.87
N LEU A 411 24.35 -12.28 -11.56
CA LEU A 411 24.69 -11.08 -10.84
C LEU A 411 25.76 -11.49 -9.83
N SER A 412 26.90 -11.98 -10.33
CA SER A 412 28.12 -11.74 -9.57
C SER A 412 28.13 -10.23 -9.28
N PRO A 413 28.24 -9.78 -8.02
CA PRO A 413 28.45 -8.38 -7.75
C PRO A 413 29.67 -8.02 -8.59
N ARG A 414 29.54 -7.08 -9.53
CA ARG A 414 30.68 -6.20 -9.78
C ARG A 414 30.94 -5.61 -8.42
N ARG A 415 31.90 -6.20 -7.68
CA ARG A 415 32.45 -5.66 -6.46
C ARG A 415 32.84 -4.22 -6.80
N SER A 416 31.93 -3.29 -6.53
CA SER A 416 32.33 -1.96 -6.11
C SER A 416 33.31 -2.22 -4.99
N GLY A 417 34.51 -1.67 -5.15
CA GLY A 417 35.76 -2.18 -4.62
C GLY A 417 35.65 -2.85 -3.26
N SER A 418 36.32 -3.99 -3.13
CA SER A 418 36.87 -4.41 -1.85
C SER A 418 37.46 -3.16 -1.20
N ALA A 419 36.76 -2.62 -0.20
CA ALA A 419 37.34 -1.70 0.74
C ALA A 419 38.39 -2.54 1.45
N ASP A 420 39.59 -2.43 0.89
CA ASP A 420 40.86 -2.77 1.45
C ASP A 420 40.88 -2.29 2.91
N THR A 421 40.56 -3.20 3.84
CA THR A 421 40.87 -3.01 5.26
C THR A 421 42.33 -3.37 5.46
N THR A 422 43.22 -2.64 4.78
CA THR A 422 44.59 -2.48 5.24
C THR A 422 44.67 -1.17 6.00
N GLU A 423 45.02 -1.28 7.27
CA GLU A 423 45.38 -0.16 8.12
C GLU A 423 46.43 0.70 7.41
N ARG A 424 46.22 2.03 7.37
CA ARG A 424 47.35 2.97 7.32
C ARG A 424 47.14 4.22 8.17
N PRO A 425 48.23 4.77 8.73
CA PRO A 425 48.21 5.70 9.85
C PRO A 425 48.09 7.16 9.41
N MET A 426 47.74 8.00 10.39
CA MET A 426 47.88 9.46 10.43
C MET A 426 49.12 10.00 9.69
N ASN A 427 48.94 10.95 8.77
CA ASN A 427 49.23 12.38 8.95
C ASN A 427 49.41 13.17 7.64
N ALA A 428 49.08 14.46 7.76
CA ALA A 428 49.57 15.63 7.03
C ALA A 428 48.95 16.01 5.67
N ALA A 429 48.27 17.17 5.69
CA ALA A 429 48.15 18.07 4.54
C ALA A 429 49.53 18.70 4.20
N PRO A 430 49.74 19.24 2.99
CA PRO A 430 49.38 20.64 2.77
C PRO A 430 48.82 20.98 1.36
N ALA A 431 48.45 22.26 1.25
CA ALA A 431 47.66 22.96 0.24
C ALA A 431 48.33 23.28 -1.12
N LEU A 432 47.51 23.92 -1.99
CA LEU A 432 47.74 24.79 -3.18
C LEU A 432 47.28 24.19 -4.51
N GLU A 433 46.75 24.91 -5.51
CA GLU A 433 46.13 26.23 -5.70
C GLU A 433 45.58 26.24 -7.16
N ARG A 434 44.51 27.01 -7.39
CA ARG A 434 44.12 27.82 -8.57
C ARG A 434 44.33 27.35 -10.05
N ALA A 435 43.25 27.48 -10.84
CA ALA A 435 43.09 28.39 -12.01
C ALA A 435 41.64 28.26 -12.58
N THR A 436 40.72 29.24 -12.55
CA THR A 436 40.47 30.49 -13.33
C THR A 436 40.11 30.38 -14.83
N THR A 437 38.91 30.93 -15.14
CA THR A 437 38.45 31.72 -16.33
C THR A 437 38.31 31.03 -17.70
N ALA A 438 37.39 31.34 -18.63
CA ALA A 438 36.48 32.47 -18.96
C ALA A 438 35.36 31.92 -19.93
N THR A 439 34.07 32.30 -19.90
CA THR A 439 33.32 33.52 -20.32
C THR A 439 32.73 33.49 -21.75
N SER A 440 31.46 33.95 -21.82
CA SER A 440 30.67 34.54 -22.93
C SER A 440 29.73 33.62 -23.72
N ALA A 441 28.59 34.04 -24.29
CA ALA A 441 27.59 35.11 -24.07
C ALA A 441 26.56 34.98 -25.24
N GLY A 442 25.31 35.46 -25.06
CA GLY A 442 24.32 35.73 -26.13
C GLY A 442 23.06 34.86 -25.99
N ASP A 443 21.96 35.30 -25.37
CA ASP A 443 21.00 36.39 -25.70
C ASP A 443 20.16 36.15 -26.96
N ARG A 444 18.86 35.82 -26.79
CA ARG A 444 17.71 36.67 -27.19
C ARG A 444 16.33 35.99 -27.06
N SER A 445 15.49 36.69 -26.29
CA SER A 445 14.05 36.97 -26.40
C SER A 445 13.16 36.33 -27.49
N GLY A 446 11.92 35.97 -27.10
CA GLY A 446 10.75 35.90 -27.98
C GLY A 446 9.46 35.56 -27.23
N ALA A 447 8.59 36.55 -27.02
CA ALA A 447 7.29 36.44 -26.35
C ALA A 447 6.14 36.17 -27.35
N GLY A 448 5.03 35.58 -26.88
CA GLY A 448 3.69 35.89 -27.42
C GLY A 448 2.64 34.76 -27.44
N VAL A 449 1.62 34.90 -26.59
CA VAL A 449 0.15 34.77 -26.83
C VAL A 449 -0.35 33.49 -27.54
N GLY A 450 -1.29 32.66 -27.05
CA GLY A 450 -2.48 32.93 -26.24
C GLY A 450 -3.75 32.85 -27.10
N THR A 451 -4.33 31.66 -27.28
CA THR A 451 -5.72 31.51 -27.77
C THR A 451 -6.40 30.31 -27.14
N ALA A 452 -7.38 30.60 -26.28
CA ALA A 452 -8.36 29.65 -25.75
C ALA A 452 -9.68 29.81 -26.51
N ARG A 453 -10.40 28.68 -26.72
CA ARG A 453 -11.87 28.48 -26.83
C ARG A 453 -12.19 27.18 -27.58
N PRO A 454 -13.41 26.60 -27.47
CA PRO A 454 -14.19 26.26 -26.27
C PRO A 454 -14.59 24.77 -26.27
N VAL A 455 -14.65 24.13 -25.10
CA VAL A 455 -15.30 22.81 -24.94
C VAL A 455 -16.79 23.03 -24.70
N THR A 456 -17.62 22.57 -25.63
CA THR A 456 -19.07 22.51 -25.47
C THR A 456 -19.52 21.22 -24.80
N ASP A 457 -20.49 21.44 -23.91
CA ASP A 457 -21.13 20.65 -22.87
C ASP A 457 -21.91 19.38 -23.31
N ARG A 458 -22.27 18.58 -22.28
CA ARG A 458 -23.37 17.61 -22.15
C ARG A 458 -23.15 16.18 -22.67
N HIS A 459 -22.95 15.25 -21.74
CA HIS A 459 -24.01 14.35 -21.28
C HIS A 459 -23.66 13.80 -19.89
N GLY A 460 -24.64 13.81 -18.98
CA GLY A 460 -24.48 13.38 -17.59
C GLY A 460 -24.39 11.86 -17.52
N GLU A 461 -23.20 11.36 -17.21
CA GLU A 461 -22.99 9.95 -16.89
C GLU A 461 -22.82 9.75 -15.38
N TRP A 462 -23.55 8.75 -14.89
CA TRP A 462 -23.62 8.37 -13.50
C TRP A 462 -22.55 7.32 -13.21
N THR A 463 -21.39 7.74 -12.72
CA THR A 463 -20.34 6.81 -12.28
C THR A 463 -20.46 6.50 -10.78
N VAL A 464 -20.77 5.24 -10.49
CA VAL A 464 -20.68 4.64 -9.16
C VAL A 464 -19.21 4.31 -8.90
N LEU A 465 -18.55 5.05 -8.02
CA LEU A 465 -17.24 4.70 -7.49
C LEU A 465 -17.43 4.16 -6.08
N GLY A 466 -17.51 2.84 -5.98
CA GLY A 466 -16.93 2.11 -4.88
C GLY A 466 -15.87 1.23 -5.53
N THR A 467 -14.63 1.32 -5.08
CA THR A 467 -13.56 0.38 -5.39
C THR A 467 -14.05 -1.02 -5.04
N LEU A 468 -14.58 -1.72 -6.05
CA LEU A 468 -14.73 -3.17 -6.04
C LEU A 468 -13.49 -3.72 -6.74
N GLY A 469 -12.52 -4.18 -5.95
CA GLY A 469 -11.85 -5.40 -6.34
C GLY A 469 -12.92 -6.48 -6.34
N MET A 470 -13.40 -6.86 -7.52
CA MET A 470 -14.38 -7.94 -7.66
C MET A 470 -13.70 -9.25 -7.28
N LEU A 471 -13.90 -9.70 -6.04
CA LEU A 471 -14.03 -11.13 -5.76
C LEU A 471 -15.52 -11.40 -5.59
N THR A 472 -16.14 -11.95 -6.63
CA THR A 472 -17.54 -12.38 -6.58
C THR A 472 -17.64 -13.60 -5.66
N VAL A 473 -18.00 -13.39 -4.40
CA VAL A 473 -18.32 -14.48 -3.46
C VAL A 473 -19.73 -14.97 -3.75
N VAL A 474 -19.85 -16.13 -4.40
CA VAL A 474 -21.12 -16.86 -4.52
C VAL A 474 -21.37 -17.62 -3.21
N LEU A 475 -22.29 -17.11 -2.39
CA LEU A 475 -22.83 -17.83 -1.22
C LEU A 475 -23.83 -18.90 -1.70
N VAL A 476 -23.44 -20.18 -1.62
CA VAL A 476 -24.37 -21.31 -1.75
C VAL A 476 -24.72 -21.82 -0.36
N SER A 477 -25.88 -21.40 0.17
CA SER A 477 -26.47 -22.02 1.37
C SER A 477 -27.22 -23.29 0.98
N ARG A 478 -26.61 -24.48 1.17
CA ARG A 478 -27.36 -25.75 1.14
C ARG A 478 -27.98 -26.00 2.52
N GLN A 479 -29.27 -25.68 2.66
CA GLN A 479 -30.09 -26.20 3.75
C GLN A 479 -30.25 -27.72 3.59
N ARG A 480 -29.67 -28.50 4.50
CA ARG A 480 -30.06 -29.90 4.70
C ARG A 480 -31.30 -29.91 5.59
N ARG A 481 -32.47 -30.23 5.01
CA ARG A 481 -33.62 -30.69 5.78
C ARG A 481 -33.31 -32.09 6.31
N LEU A 482 -33.31 -32.20 7.64
CA LEU A 482 -33.47 -33.45 8.36
C LEU A 482 -34.95 -33.83 8.27
N GLU A 483 -35.26 -34.94 7.62
CA GLU A 483 -36.48 -35.69 7.89
C GLU A 483 -36.06 -37.11 8.31
N ARG A 484 -36.48 -37.46 9.51
CA ARG A 484 -36.58 -38.81 10.11
C ARG A 484 -38.02 -38.91 10.61
N PRO A 485 -38.62 -40.10 10.74
CA PRO A 485 -38.00 -41.39 11.06
C PRO A 485 -37.65 -42.27 9.87
#